data_AF-A0A508TNZ8-F1
#
_entry.id   AF-A0A508TNZ8-F1
#
_cell.length_a   1.000
_cell.length_b   1.000
_cell.length_c   1.000
_cell.angle_alpha   90.00
_cell.angle_beta   90.00
_cell.angle_gamma   90.00
#
_symmetry.space_group_name_H-M   'P 1'
#
loop_
_entity.id
_entity.type
_entity.pdbx_description
1 polymer ?
#
loop_
_entity_poly.entity_id
_entity_poly.type
_entity_poly.pdbx_seq_one_letter_code
_entity_poly.pdbx_strand_id
1 'polypeptide(L)'
;MKRILILGCALIWAAGAGGAVAQIIGPGHSISDPPPIPRPPPPKVEVPPIPKLDALPTQRTVTTPRSSFGDRVNQCLNEAAAGGLNQADSASYSRSCAAARD
;
A
#
# COMPACT_ATOMS: atom_id res chain seq x y z
N MET A 1 -5.31 -48.90 -22.63
CA MET A 1 -5.64 -47.46 -22.45
C MET A 1 -4.75 -46.77 -21.42
N LYS A 2 -4.79 -47.14 -20.12
CA LYS A 2 -4.05 -46.44 -19.05
C LYS A 2 -2.51 -46.53 -19.13
N ARG A 3 -1.97 -47.68 -19.57
CA ARG A 3 -0.51 -47.88 -19.75
C ARG A 3 0.09 -47.09 -20.92
N ILE A 4 -0.67 -46.95 -22.00
CA ILE A 4 -0.27 -46.15 -23.18
C ILE A 4 -0.23 -44.66 -22.81
N LEU A 5 -1.20 -44.22 -22.00
CA LEU A 5 -1.26 -42.84 -21.51
C LEU A 5 -0.07 -42.50 -20.58
N ILE A 6 0.34 -43.45 -19.73
CA ILE A 6 1.52 -43.28 -18.86
C ILE A 6 2.82 -43.21 -19.68
N LEU A 7 2.98 -44.08 -20.68
CA LEU A 7 4.15 -44.09 -21.56
C LEU A 7 4.23 -42.82 -22.44
N GLY A 8 3.10 -42.34 -22.92
CA GLY A 8 3.01 -41.07 -23.65
C GLY A 8 3.45 -39.87 -22.80
N CYS A 9 2.98 -39.78 -21.56
CA CYS A 9 3.39 -38.72 -20.64
C CYS A 9 4.90 -38.76 -20.33
N ALA A 10 5.48 -39.94 -20.14
CA ALA A 10 6.90 -40.08 -19.84
C ALA A 10 7.81 -39.63 -21.00
N LEU A 11 7.42 -39.93 -22.25
CA LEU A 11 8.16 -39.52 -23.44
C LEU A 11 8.12 -37.99 -23.66
N ILE A 12 6.98 -37.37 -23.40
CA ILE A 12 6.83 -35.91 -23.49
C ILE A 12 7.71 -35.21 -22.45
N TRP A 13 7.83 -35.80 -21.26
CA TRP A 13 8.68 -35.26 -20.20
C TRP A 13 10.18 -35.37 -20.54
N ALA A 14 10.60 -36.49 -21.14
CA ALA A 14 11.99 -36.71 -21.51
C ALA A 14 12.47 -35.80 -22.67
N ALA A 15 11.58 -35.45 -23.60
CA ALA A 15 11.92 -34.60 -24.75
C ALA A 15 12.08 -33.11 -24.41
N GLY A 16 11.59 -32.67 -23.24
CA GLY A 16 11.64 -31.26 -22.81
C GLY A 16 12.93 -30.83 -22.11
N ALA A 17 13.86 -31.74 -21.86
CA ALA A 17 15.13 -31.44 -21.19
C ALA A 17 16.15 -30.85 -22.19
N GLY A 18 15.91 -29.62 -22.64
CA GLY A 18 16.90 -28.83 -23.35
C GLY A 18 18.12 -28.57 -22.47
N GLY A 19 19.32 -28.78 -23.01
CA GLY A 19 20.59 -28.64 -22.30
C GLY A 19 20.82 -27.23 -21.77
N ALA A 20 21.23 -27.12 -20.50
CA ALA A 20 21.61 -25.87 -19.87
C ALA A 20 23.01 -25.44 -20.34
N VAL A 21 23.12 -24.26 -20.95
CA VAL A 21 24.41 -23.62 -21.23
C VAL A 21 24.87 -22.84 -20.00
N ALA A 22 26.05 -23.18 -19.47
CA ALA A 22 26.64 -22.45 -18.35
C ALA A 22 27.22 -21.13 -18.86
N GLN A 23 26.71 -20.01 -18.37
CA GLN A 23 27.25 -18.68 -18.67
C GLN A 23 28.22 -18.32 -17.56
N ILE A 24 29.50 -18.11 -17.90
CA ILE A 24 30.52 -17.66 -16.95
C ILE A 24 30.20 -16.21 -16.61
N ILE A 25 29.57 -15.99 -15.46
CA ILE A 25 29.33 -14.67 -14.88
C ILE A 25 30.53 -14.38 -13.98
N GLY A 26 31.40 -13.47 -14.40
CA GLY A 26 32.46 -12.93 -13.55
C GLY A 26 31.85 -12.18 -12.35
N PRO A 27 32.52 -12.18 -11.19
CA PRO A 27 31.97 -11.56 -10.00
C PRO A 27 31.78 -10.05 -10.23
N GLY A 28 30.52 -9.60 -10.27
CA GLY A 28 30.15 -8.19 -10.29
C GLY A 28 29.34 -7.69 -11.48
N HIS A 29 29.00 -8.52 -12.47
CA HIS A 29 28.16 -8.10 -13.59
C HIS A 29 26.88 -8.94 -13.72
N SER A 30 25.71 -8.32 -13.60
CA SER A 30 24.50 -8.89 -14.17
C SER A 30 24.26 -8.23 -15.54
N ILE A 31 23.93 -9.03 -16.56
CA ILE A 31 23.57 -8.54 -17.91
C ILE A 31 22.32 -7.62 -17.88
N SER A 32 21.60 -7.62 -16.76
CA SER A 32 20.35 -6.90 -16.55
C SER A 32 20.50 -5.66 -15.67
N ASP A 33 21.71 -5.24 -15.28
CA ASP A 33 21.85 -4.05 -14.45
C ASP A 33 21.49 -2.79 -15.26
N PRO A 34 20.40 -2.09 -14.92
CA PRO A 34 20.05 -0.85 -15.57
C PRO A 34 21.14 0.20 -15.28
N PRO A 35 21.36 1.16 -16.19
CA PRO A 35 22.31 2.23 -15.95
C PRO A 35 21.99 2.95 -14.63
N PRO A 36 23.00 3.38 -13.86
CA PRO A 36 22.78 4.05 -12.58
C PRO A 36 21.88 5.27 -12.76
N ILE A 37 20.78 5.33 -12.01
CA ILE A 37 19.87 6.47 -12.01
C ILE A 37 20.59 7.66 -11.34
N PRO A 38 20.56 8.87 -11.92
CA PRO A 38 21.09 10.05 -11.26
C PRO A 38 20.48 10.25 -9.87
N ARG A 39 21.32 10.58 -8.88
CA ARG A 39 20.83 10.90 -7.53
C ARG A 39 20.00 12.18 -7.57
N PRO A 40 18.88 12.26 -6.83
CA PRO A 40 18.12 13.49 -6.70
C PRO A 40 19.01 14.60 -6.12
N PRO A 41 18.78 15.87 -6.51
CA PRO A 41 19.51 16.99 -5.95
C PRO A 41 19.28 17.05 -4.43
N PRO A 42 20.27 17.52 -3.65
CA PRO A 42 20.11 17.68 -2.21
C PRO A 42 18.93 18.61 -1.93
N PRO A 43 18.13 18.32 -0.89
CA PRO A 43 17.01 19.18 -0.51
C PRO A 43 17.54 20.58 -0.21
N LYS A 44 16.88 21.60 -0.76
CA LYS A 44 17.21 22.99 -0.42
C LYS A 44 16.85 23.21 1.04
N VAL A 45 17.86 23.57 1.83
CA VAL A 45 17.65 24.05 3.21
C VAL A 45 17.15 25.47 3.09
N GLU A 46 15.83 25.63 3.07
CA GLU A 46 15.20 26.95 3.12
C GLU A 46 15.15 27.41 4.57
N VAL A 47 15.80 28.53 4.85
CA VAL A 47 15.73 29.17 6.17
C VAL A 47 14.29 29.67 6.37
N PRO A 48 13.62 29.33 7.49
CA PRO A 48 12.30 29.86 7.77
C PRO A 48 12.31 31.40 7.77
N PRO A 49 11.27 32.05 7.22
CA PRO A 49 11.20 33.51 7.20
C PRO A 49 11.17 34.06 8.63
N ILE A 50 11.93 35.12 8.89
CA ILE A 50 11.92 35.83 10.18
C ILE A 50 10.55 36.49 10.34
N PRO A 51 9.81 36.21 11.43
CA PRO A 51 8.55 36.89 11.73
C PRO A 51 8.77 38.40 11.81
N LYS A 52 7.99 39.19 11.06
CA LYS A 52 8.04 40.65 11.08
C LYS A 52 7.08 41.18 12.14
N LEU A 53 7.53 42.10 13.00
CA LEU A 53 6.72 42.72 14.07
C LEU A 53 5.54 43.54 13.52
N ASP A 54 5.72 44.18 12.37
CA ASP A 54 4.70 45.02 11.74
C ASP A 54 3.83 44.28 10.71
N ALA A 55 4.00 42.96 10.57
CA ALA A 55 3.17 42.20 9.65
C ALA A 55 1.77 42.01 10.24
N LEU A 56 0.75 42.24 9.40
CA LEU A 56 -0.62 41.89 9.76
C LEU A 56 -0.71 40.38 10.01
N PRO A 57 -1.48 39.94 11.03
CA PRO A 57 -1.73 38.53 11.25
C PRO A 57 -2.38 37.90 10.01
N THR A 58 -1.66 37.00 9.34
CA THR A 58 -2.25 36.18 8.29
C THR A 58 -3.14 35.13 8.94
N GLN A 59 -4.44 35.19 8.73
CA GLN A 59 -5.31 34.07 9.07
C GLN A 59 -4.94 32.89 8.17
N ARG A 60 -4.33 31.87 8.78
CA ARG A 60 -4.10 30.60 8.10
C ARG A 60 -5.46 29.92 7.99
N THR A 61 -5.98 29.81 6.78
CA THR A 61 -7.16 28.97 6.52
C THR A 61 -6.72 27.52 6.69
N VAL A 62 -6.83 27.00 7.91
CA VAL A 62 -6.60 25.58 8.16
C VAL A 62 -7.86 24.87 7.70
N THR A 63 -7.75 24.08 6.64
CA THR A 63 -8.81 23.14 6.28
C THR A 63 -8.88 22.11 7.40
N THR A 64 -9.96 22.14 8.19
CA THR A 64 -10.24 21.05 9.13
C THR A 64 -10.33 19.75 8.32
N PRO A 65 -9.51 18.73 8.63
CA PRO A 65 -9.63 17.45 7.96
C PRO A 65 -11.06 16.96 8.07
N ARG A 66 -11.69 16.65 6.92
CA ARG A 66 -13.01 16.01 6.94
C ARG A 66 -12.83 14.63 7.58
N SER A 67 -13.63 14.32 8.59
CA SER A 67 -13.63 12.99 9.20
C SER A 67 -13.82 11.93 8.12
N SER A 68 -12.92 10.97 8.04
CA SER A 68 -13.04 9.86 7.10
C SER A 68 -14.23 8.98 7.47
N PHE A 69 -14.63 8.10 6.55
CA PHE A 69 -15.66 7.09 6.86
C PHE A 69 -15.27 6.24 8.08
N GLY A 70 -14.00 5.87 8.20
CA GLY A 70 -13.48 5.10 9.35
C GLY A 70 -13.62 5.86 10.68
N ASP A 71 -13.35 7.17 10.68
CA ASP A 71 -13.50 8.00 11.87
C ASP A 71 -14.96 8.03 12.34
N ARG A 72 -15.91 8.10 11.39
CA ARG A 72 -17.34 8.03 11.71
C ARG A 72 -17.75 6.68 12.26
N VAL A 73 -17.22 5.58 11.72
CA VAL A 73 -17.47 4.23 12.24
C VAL A 73 -16.99 4.13 13.69
N ASN A 74 -15.78 4.60 13.99
CA ASN A 74 -15.23 4.59 15.36
C ASN A 74 -16.10 5.41 16.32
N GLN A 75 -16.57 6.59 15.89
CA GLN A 75 -17.44 7.41 16.71
C GLN A 75 -18.80 6.74 16.99
N CYS A 76 -19.41 6.13 15.97
CA CYS A 76 -20.63 5.36 16.15
C CYS A 76 -20.41 4.10 17.03
N LEU A 77 -19.24 3.45 16.97
CA LEU A 77 -18.91 2.36 17.88
C LEU A 77 -18.80 2.83 19.33
N ASN A 78 -18.24 4.01 19.58
CA ASN A 78 -18.18 4.60 20.91
C ASN A 78 -19.58 4.92 21.46
N GLU A 79 -20.47 5.44 20.60
CA GLU A 79 -21.87 5.69 20.95
C GLU A 79 -22.62 4.38 21.25
N ALA A 80 -22.36 3.32 20.48
CA ALA A 80 -22.93 2.00 20.72
C ALA A 80 -22.46 1.39 22.06
N ALA A 81 -21.17 1.52 22.37
CA ALA A 81 -20.60 1.10 23.64
C ALA A 81 -21.21 1.88 24.81
N ALA A 82 -21.40 3.19 24.67
CA ALA A 82 -22.07 4.02 25.66
C ALA A 82 -23.56 3.65 25.83
N GLY A 83 -24.21 3.20 24.75
CA GLY A 83 -25.58 2.68 24.77
C GLY A 83 -25.71 1.24 25.27
N GLY A 84 -24.60 0.57 25.61
CA GLY A 84 -24.61 -0.81 26.10
C GLY A 84 -25.02 -1.84 25.03
N LEU A 85 -24.85 -1.52 23.74
CA LEU A 85 -25.11 -2.49 22.68
C LEU A 85 -24.11 -3.66 22.77
N ASN A 86 -24.59 -4.87 22.50
CA ASN A 86 -23.71 -6.03 22.39
C ASN A 86 -22.83 -5.94 21.12
N GLN A 87 -21.88 -6.85 20.97
CA GLN A 87 -20.92 -6.83 19.86
C GLN A 87 -21.59 -6.92 18.47
N ALA A 88 -22.63 -7.75 18.33
CA ALA A 88 -23.30 -7.98 17.05
C ALA A 88 -24.15 -6.75 16.64
N ASP A 89 -24.87 -6.17 17.58
CA ASP A 89 -25.69 -4.99 17.35
C ASP A 89 -24.82 -3.75 17.12
N SER A 90 -23.69 -3.62 17.83
CA SER A 90 -22.72 -2.55 17.64
C SER A 90 -22.10 -2.55 16.24
N ALA A 91 -21.79 -3.74 15.69
CA ALA A 91 -21.24 -3.88 14.35
C ALA A 91 -22.24 -3.45 13.26
N SER A 92 -23.52 -3.78 13.45
CA SER A 92 -24.58 -3.39 12.51
C SER A 92 -24.92 -1.90 12.62
N TYR A 93 -25.03 -1.40 13.85
CA TYR A 93 -25.29 0.00 14.17
C TYR A 93 -24.20 0.93 13.64
N SER A 94 -22.92 0.60 13.85
CA SER A 94 -21.81 1.47 13.43
C SER A 94 -21.75 1.67 11.91
N ARG A 95 -22.12 0.64 11.14
CA ARG A 95 -22.18 0.72 9.67
C ARG A 95 -23.32 1.63 9.20
N SER A 96 -24.52 1.50 9.78
CA SER A 96 -25.67 2.32 9.39
C SER A 96 -25.54 3.77 9.86
N CYS A 97 -25.06 3.99 11.08
CA CYS A 97 -24.79 5.30 11.65
C CYS A 97 -23.72 6.07 10.86
N ALA A 98 -22.62 5.41 10.48
CA ALA A 98 -21.56 6.06 9.71
C ALA A 98 -22.00 6.46 8.30
N ALA A 99 -22.90 5.69 7.68
CA ALA A 99 -23.50 5.99 6.37
C ALA A 99 -24.57 7.09 6.44
N ALA A 100 -25.29 7.22 7.57
CA ALA A 100 -26.28 8.28 7.78
C ALA A 100 -25.66 9.64 8.14
N ARG A 101 -24.37 9.68 8.47
CA ARG A 101 -23.60 10.88 8.86
C ARG A 101 -22.76 11.48 7.73
N ASP A 102 -22.95 11.02 6.50
CA ASP A 102 -22.37 11.62 5.29
C ASP A 102 -23.11 12.90 4.86
#